data_AF-A0A3B6JKT4-F1
#
_entry.id   AF-A0A3B6JKT4-F1
#
_cell.length_a   1.000
_cell.length_b   1.000
_cell.length_c   1.000
_cell.angle_alpha   90.00
_cell.angle_beta   90.00
_cell.angle_gamma   90.00
#
_symmetry.space_group_name_H-M   'P 1'
#
loop_
_entity.id
_entity.type
_entity.pdbx_description
1 polymer ?
#
loop_
_entity_poly.entity_id
_entity_poly.type
_entity_poly.pdbx_seq_one_letter_code
_entity_poly.pdbx_strand_id
1 'polypeptide(L)'
;MAAQEIKDAVQAYTGLSPAAAFTVLALMLATYLIVSTLFVAPDAAASAPAAHPQPPQQQKQVTEAEAEAEEPFVPLFPDPVQVGEITLEQLRAYDGKDPAKSILIAIRGQVYDVSRGRLFYGPQGPYSLFAGRDASRALALMSFDLNDLTGDLEGLSPDELEVLQDWEEKFKERYPVVGHLPCEKGNS
;
A
#
# COMPACT_ATOMS: atom_id res chain seq x y z
N MET A 1 40.23 13.44 33.64
CA MET A 1 40.63 12.23 32.87
C MET A 1 39.50 11.72 31.99
N ALA A 2 38.28 11.51 32.50
CA ALA A 2 37.15 10.98 31.69
C ALA A 2 36.80 11.81 30.42
N ALA A 3 36.86 13.15 30.48
CA ALA A 3 36.54 14.00 29.33
C ALA A 3 37.58 13.95 28.20
N GLN A 4 38.79 13.47 28.49
CA GLN A 4 39.85 13.32 27.49
C GLN A 4 39.69 11.99 26.74
N GLU A 5 39.43 10.91 27.49
CA GLU A 5 39.11 9.57 26.95
C GLU A 5 37.97 9.60 25.92
N ILE A 6 36.90 10.36 26.20
CA ILE A 6 35.75 10.47 25.29
C ILE A 6 36.14 11.19 23.99
N LYS A 7 36.99 12.21 24.06
CA LYS A 7 37.44 12.94 22.87
C LYS A 7 38.35 12.09 22.00
N ASP A 8 39.25 11.34 22.63
CA ASP A 8 40.18 10.43 21.95
C ASP A 8 39.42 9.25 21.31
N ALA A 9 38.40 8.72 22.00
CA ALA A 9 37.52 7.68 21.46
C ALA A 9 36.69 8.15 20.26
N VAL A 10 36.15 9.38 20.31
CA VAL A 10 35.38 9.96 19.19
C VAL A 10 36.26 10.13 17.95
N GLN A 11 37.51 10.55 18.12
CA GLN A 11 38.45 10.69 17.02
C GLN A 11 38.90 9.33 16.45
N ALA A 12 39.12 8.34 17.30
CA ALA A 12 39.48 6.98 16.87
C ALA A 12 38.35 6.29 16.09
N TYR A 13 37.10 6.52 16.47
CA TYR A 13 35.94 5.86 15.85
C TYR A 13 35.44 6.55 14.57
N THR A 14 35.47 7.89 14.52
CA THR A 14 34.91 8.66 13.40
C THR A 14 35.98 9.22 12.44
N GLY A 15 37.26 9.22 12.86
CA GLY A 15 38.35 9.89 12.13
C GLY A 15 38.25 11.41 12.10
N LEU A 16 37.21 12.00 12.72
CA LEU A 16 36.95 13.42 12.76
C LEU A 16 37.43 14.02 14.09
N SER A 17 37.80 15.30 14.07
CA SER A 17 38.07 16.02 15.32
C SER A 17 36.81 16.00 16.21
N PRO A 18 36.95 15.98 17.55
CA PRO A 18 35.79 15.95 18.45
C PRO A 18 34.79 17.06 18.16
N ALA A 19 35.27 18.28 17.88
CA ALA A 19 34.42 19.41 17.51
C ALA A 19 33.62 19.13 16.23
N ALA A 20 34.26 18.56 15.20
CA ALA A 20 33.57 18.20 13.95
C ALA A 20 32.52 17.09 14.17
N ALA A 21 32.85 16.06 14.94
CA ALA A 21 31.89 14.99 15.25
C ALA A 21 30.64 15.50 15.98
N PHE A 22 30.81 16.42 16.95
CA PHE A 22 29.68 17.04 17.63
C PHE A 22 28.87 17.95 16.69
N THR A 23 29.51 18.68 15.77
CA THR A 23 28.76 19.48 14.78
C THR A 23 27.95 18.62 13.82
N VAL A 24 28.50 17.52 13.32
CA VAL A 24 27.78 16.60 12.43
C VAL A 24 26.62 15.93 13.17
N LEU A 25 26.83 15.49 14.42
CA LEU A 25 25.77 14.92 15.25
C LEU A 25 24.66 15.95 15.52
N ALA A 26 25.02 17.20 15.84
CA ALA A 26 24.06 18.28 16.05
C ALA A 26 23.26 18.61 14.78
N LEU A 27 23.92 18.62 13.62
CA LEU A 27 23.25 18.82 12.33
C LEU A 27 22.31 17.67 12.00
N MET A 28 22.73 16.41 12.20
CA MET A 28 21.89 15.22 12.01
C MET A 28 20.67 15.24 12.92
N LEU A 29 20.85 15.59 14.20
CA LEU A 29 19.75 15.73 15.15
C LEU A 29 18.80 16.87 14.76
N ALA A 30 19.34 18.03 14.35
CA ALA A 30 18.52 19.16 13.91
C ALA A 30 17.69 18.81 12.66
N THR A 31 18.31 18.17 11.66
CA THR A 31 17.58 17.71 10.47
C THR A 31 16.53 16.66 10.81
N TYR A 32 16.84 15.74 11.73
CA TYR A 32 15.89 14.73 12.20
C TYR A 32 14.69 15.39 12.89
N LEU A 33 14.90 16.34 13.80
CA LEU A 33 13.83 17.06 14.48
C LEU A 33 12.96 17.86 13.51
N ILE A 34 13.55 18.54 12.52
CA ILE A 34 12.80 19.26 11.49
C ILE A 34 11.93 18.30 10.67
N VAL A 35 12.48 17.18 10.21
CA VAL A 35 11.71 16.18 9.45
C VAL A 35 10.64 15.52 10.31
N SER A 36 10.94 15.22 11.58
CA SER A 36 9.97 14.68 12.53
C SER A 36 8.81 15.66 12.78
N THR A 37 9.05 16.98 12.83
CA THR A 37 7.97 17.98 12.97
C THR A 37 7.08 18.10 11.73
N LEU A 38 7.53 17.64 10.56
CA LEU A 38 6.69 17.62 9.35
C LEU A 38 5.72 16.42 9.32
N PHE A 39 5.98 15.38 10.12
CA PHE A 39 5.17 14.15 10.18
C PHE A 39 4.47 13.93 11.53
N VAL A 40 4.83 14.68 12.57
CA VAL A 40 4.19 14.66 13.89
C VAL A 40 3.29 15.88 14.00
N ALA A 41 1.98 15.67 14.00
CA ALA A 41 1.01 16.71 14.35
C ALA A 41 1.29 17.20 15.80
N PRO A 42 1.21 18.51 16.08
CA PRO A 42 1.48 19.04 17.41
C PRO A 42 0.31 18.70 18.32
N ASP A 43 0.36 17.56 18.99
CA ASP A 43 -0.53 17.30 20.11
C ASP A 43 0.01 18.04 21.33
N ALA A 44 -0.73 19.07 21.72
CA ALA A 44 -0.74 19.77 23.00
C ALA A 44 0.36 19.37 24.00
N ALA A 45 1.40 20.20 24.06
CA ALA A 45 2.14 20.39 25.30
C ALA A 45 1.18 20.99 26.34
N ALA A 46 0.74 20.19 27.30
CA ALA A 46 0.83 20.46 28.75
C ALA A 46 -0.08 19.54 29.57
N SER A 47 0.55 18.78 30.47
CA SER A 47 0.15 18.47 31.86
C SER A 47 0.20 16.97 32.17
N ALA A 48 1.21 16.58 32.95
CA ALA A 48 1.31 15.31 33.66
C ALA A 48 0.37 15.29 34.91
N PRO A 49 0.44 14.30 35.82
CA PRO A 49 0.32 12.83 35.69
C PRO A 49 -0.71 12.25 36.68
N ALA A 50 -1.40 11.14 36.38
CA ALA A 50 -1.91 10.24 37.42
C ALA A 50 -2.41 8.89 36.86
N ALA A 51 -1.88 7.81 37.45
CA ALA A 51 -2.53 6.51 37.66
C ALA A 51 -3.04 5.68 36.45
N HIS A 52 -2.31 4.59 36.17
CA HIS A 52 -2.89 3.33 35.68
C HIS A 52 -3.80 2.70 36.78
N PRO A 53 -4.62 1.65 36.53
CA PRO A 53 -4.92 0.94 35.27
C PRO A 53 -6.43 0.68 35.02
N GLN A 54 -6.83 0.36 33.78
CA GLN A 54 -7.85 -0.69 33.47
C GLN A 54 -8.07 -0.86 31.95
N PRO A 55 -7.90 -2.07 31.38
CA PRO A 55 -8.73 -2.60 30.29
C PRO A 55 -9.72 -3.65 30.86
N PRO A 56 -10.67 -4.26 30.11
CA PRO A 56 -11.05 -4.08 28.70
C PRO A 56 -12.58 -3.94 28.49
N GLN A 57 -12.98 -3.89 27.21
CA GLN A 57 -14.27 -4.32 26.62
C GLN A 57 -15.28 -3.24 26.19
N GLN A 58 -15.29 -3.02 24.87
CA GLN A 58 -16.40 -3.36 23.96
C GLN A 58 -17.73 -2.54 24.01
N GLN A 59 -17.84 -1.68 22.99
CA GLN A 59 -19.00 -1.53 22.08
C GLN A 59 -20.17 -0.61 22.48
N LYS A 60 -20.46 0.33 21.56
CA LYS A 60 -21.77 0.59 20.91
C LYS A 60 -22.25 2.06 20.96
N GLN A 61 -22.82 2.48 19.81
CA GLN A 61 -23.84 3.53 19.64
C GLN A 61 -23.29 4.99 19.60
N VAL A 62 -22.94 5.53 18.41
CA VAL A 62 -23.81 6.25 17.43
C VAL A 62 -24.19 7.67 17.90
N THR A 63 -23.54 8.64 17.24
CA THR A 63 -24.05 9.91 16.70
C THR A 63 -24.55 11.02 17.64
N GLU A 64 -23.93 12.20 17.50
CA GLU A 64 -24.54 13.53 17.37
C GLU A 64 -23.38 14.49 16.96
N ALA A 65 -23.21 14.77 15.65
CA ALA A 65 -23.85 15.86 14.91
C ALA A 65 -23.28 17.24 15.27
N GLU A 66 -22.30 17.71 14.49
CA GLU A 66 -22.21 19.12 14.10
C GLU A 66 -21.96 19.17 12.59
N ALA A 67 -22.96 19.72 11.91
CA ALA A 67 -23.08 19.83 10.48
C ALA A 67 -22.46 21.15 10.02
N GLU A 68 -21.66 21.14 8.94
CA GLU A 68 -21.61 22.24 7.97
C GLU A 68 -21.26 21.70 6.56
N ALA A 69 -22.04 22.16 5.58
CA ALA A 69 -21.95 21.99 4.12
C ALA A 69 -22.28 20.60 3.52
N GLU A 70 -23.53 20.47 3.05
CA GLU A 70 -23.98 19.41 2.15
C GLU A 70 -23.31 19.52 0.77
N GLU A 71 -22.17 18.87 0.58
CA GLU A 71 -21.92 18.15 -0.66
C GLU A 71 -22.40 16.72 -0.38
N PRO A 72 -23.25 16.09 -1.23
CA PRO A 72 -23.61 14.70 -1.02
C PRO A 72 -22.31 13.91 -0.87
N PHE A 73 -22.11 13.29 0.30
CA PHE A 73 -21.03 12.34 0.53
C PHE A 73 -21.28 11.17 -0.42
N VAL A 74 -20.82 11.32 -1.66
CA VAL A 74 -20.57 10.20 -2.53
C VAL A 74 -19.35 9.54 -1.89
N PRO A 75 -19.45 8.33 -1.33
CA PRO A 75 -18.26 7.64 -0.88
C PRO A 75 -17.27 7.67 -2.06
N LEU A 76 -16.06 8.20 -1.81
CA LEU A 76 -15.00 8.40 -2.81
C LEU A 76 -14.70 7.11 -3.62
N PHE A 77 -15.16 5.97 -3.11
CA PHE A 77 -15.17 4.70 -3.80
C PHE A 77 -16.58 4.09 -3.63
N PRO A 78 -17.26 3.72 -4.73
CA PRO A 78 -18.48 2.93 -4.64
C PRO A 78 -18.20 1.63 -3.86
N ASP A 79 -19.23 1.06 -3.24
CA ASP A 79 -19.12 -0.25 -2.61
C ASP A 79 -18.59 -1.27 -3.63
N PRO A 80 -17.72 -2.22 -3.20
CA PRO A 80 -17.11 -3.18 -4.11
C PRO A 80 -18.19 -3.92 -4.92
N VAL A 81 -18.16 -3.74 -6.24
CA VAL A 81 -19.18 -4.30 -7.12
C VAL A 81 -18.93 -5.80 -7.22
N GLN A 82 -19.78 -6.63 -6.63
CA GLN A 82 -19.74 -8.08 -6.84
C GLN A 82 -20.15 -8.36 -8.29
N VAL A 83 -19.17 -8.69 -9.13
CA VAL A 83 -19.37 -8.95 -10.56
C VAL A 83 -19.71 -10.42 -10.81
N GLY A 84 -19.30 -11.33 -9.92
CA GLY A 84 -19.51 -12.77 -10.11
C GLY A 84 -18.58 -13.32 -11.18
N GLU A 85 -19.10 -14.07 -12.15
CA GLU A 85 -18.30 -14.59 -13.27
C GLU A 85 -18.13 -13.52 -14.35
N ILE A 86 -16.88 -13.21 -14.69
CA ILE A 86 -16.54 -12.15 -15.66
C ILE A 86 -15.54 -12.69 -16.69
N THR A 87 -15.77 -12.39 -17.97
CA THR A 87 -14.84 -12.76 -19.04
C THR A 87 -13.68 -11.77 -19.14
N LEU A 88 -12.57 -12.17 -19.78
CA LEU A 88 -11.42 -11.29 -19.97
C LEU A 88 -11.77 -10.04 -20.81
N GLU A 89 -12.70 -10.16 -21.76
CA GLU A 89 -13.20 -9.03 -22.54
C GLU A 89 -13.99 -8.03 -21.69
N GLN A 90 -14.83 -8.54 -20.78
CA GLN A 90 -15.59 -7.70 -19.85
C GLN A 90 -14.67 -7.05 -18.82
N LEU A 91 -13.63 -7.76 -18.37
CA LEU A 91 -12.64 -7.24 -17.42
C LEU A 91 -11.92 -6.00 -17.98
N ARG A 92 -11.64 -5.96 -19.28
CA ARG A 92 -11.01 -4.81 -19.96
C ARG A 92 -11.80 -3.51 -19.85
N ALA A 93 -13.11 -3.57 -19.59
CA ALA A 93 -13.94 -2.38 -19.39
C ALA A 93 -13.68 -1.69 -18.04
N TYR A 94 -12.95 -2.34 -17.12
CA TYR A 94 -12.62 -1.88 -15.77
C TYR A 94 -11.14 -1.46 -15.66
N ASP A 95 -10.65 -0.74 -16.66
CA ASP A 95 -9.27 -0.23 -16.75
C ASP A 95 -9.01 1.06 -15.94
N GLY A 96 -10.04 1.58 -15.27
CA GLY A 96 -9.95 2.79 -14.45
C GLY A 96 -9.89 4.11 -15.23
N LYS A 97 -10.04 4.10 -16.57
CA LYS A 97 -10.17 5.36 -17.34
C LYS A 97 -11.47 6.09 -17.02
N ASP A 98 -12.53 5.34 -16.76
CA ASP A 98 -13.80 5.89 -16.33
C ASP A 98 -13.78 6.12 -14.81
N PRO A 99 -13.87 7.37 -14.32
CA PRO A 99 -13.91 7.68 -12.89
C PRO A 99 -15.11 7.06 -12.17
N ALA A 100 -16.22 6.82 -12.88
CA ALA A 100 -17.43 6.24 -12.31
C ALA A 100 -17.37 4.72 -12.16
N LYS A 101 -16.41 4.05 -12.81
CA LYS A 101 -16.24 2.60 -12.74
C LYS A 101 -15.15 2.19 -11.75
N SER A 102 -15.37 1.02 -11.15
CA SER A 102 -14.35 0.32 -10.37
C SER A 102 -13.17 -0.10 -11.25
N ILE A 103 -12.02 -0.29 -10.60
CA ILE A 103 -10.80 -0.81 -11.23
C ILE A 103 -10.64 -2.26 -10.79
N LEU A 104 -10.65 -3.18 -11.75
CA LEU A 104 -10.58 -4.60 -11.47
C LEU A 104 -9.28 -5.20 -12.00
N ILE A 105 -8.72 -6.16 -11.26
CA ILE A 105 -7.54 -6.93 -11.69
C ILE A 105 -7.80 -8.40 -11.42
N ALA A 106 -7.42 -9.27 -12.36
CA ALA A 106 -7.47 -10.72 -12.17
C ALA A 106 -6.09 -11.27 -11.77
N ILE A 107 -6.07 -12.15 -10.78
CA ILE A 107 -4.89 -12.90 -10.32
C ILE A 107 -5.33 -14.33 -10.02
N ARG A 108 -4.74 -15.31 -10.71
CA ARG A 108 -5.04 -16.75 -10.65
C ARG A 108 -6.53 -17.05 -10.81
N GLY A 109 -7.18 -16.38 -11.75
CA GLY A 109 -8.62 -16.54 -11.98
C GLY A 109 -9.50 -15.84 -10.94
N GLN A 110 -8.95 -15.22 -9.91
CA GLN A 110 -9.71 -14.44 -8.94
C GLN A 110 -9.67 -12.95 -9.30
N VAL A 111 -10.82 -12.28 -9.25
CA VAL A 111 -10.96 -10.86 -9.59
C VAL A 111 -11.07 -10.02 -8.32
N TYR A 112 -10.19 -9.03 -8.21
CA TYR A 112 -10.07 -8.13 -7.06
C TYR A 112 -10.49 -6.72 -7.47
N ASP A 113 -11.23 -6.04 -6.58
CA ASP A 113 -11.52 -4.62 -6.73
C ASP A 113 -10.42 -3.78 -6.08
N VAL A 114 -9.61 -3.15 -6.94
CA VAL A 114 -8.48 -2.31 -6.54
C VAL A 114 -8.80 -0.83 -6.61
N SER A 115 -10.09 -0.44 -6.64
CA SER A 115 -10.52 0.96 -6.74
C SER A 115 -10.00 1.83 -5.60
N ARG A 116 -9.84 1.27 -4.39
CA ARG A 116 -9.20 1.97 -3.25
C ARG A 116 -7.76 2.37 -3.54
N GLY A 117 -7.09 1.66 -4.45
CA GLY A 117 -5.74 1.91 -4.93
C GLY A 117 -5.67 2.74 -6.21
N ARG A 118 -6.67 3.58 -6.52
CA ARG A 118 -6.74 4.34 -7.80
C ARG A 118 -5.50 5.19 -8.12
N LEU A 119 -4.76 5.66 -7.12
CA LEU A 119 -3.48 6.35 -7.32
C LEU A 119 -2.41 5.45 -7.98
N PHE A 120 -2.50 4.14 -7.77
CA PHE A 120 -1.56 3.15 -8.30
C PHE A 120 -2.05 2.52 -9.61
N TYR A 121 -3.32 2.11 -9.65
CA TYR A 121 -3.89 1.36 -10.79
C TYR A 121 -4.74 2.22 -11.74
N GLY A 122 -5.02 3.48 -11.39
CA GLY A 122 -5.70 4.41 -12.28
C GLY A 122 -4.82 4.80 -13.47
N PRO A 123 -5.36 5.52 -14.47
CA PRO A 123 -4.75 5.74 -15.78
C PRO A 123 -3.40 6.48 -15.76
N GLN A 124 -3.06 7.16 -14.67
CA GLN A 124 -1.77 7.84 -14.47
C GLN A 124 -0.88 7.18 -13.42
N GLY A 125 -1.33 6.05 -12.85
CA GLY A 125 -0.60 5.32 -11.85
C GLY A 125 0.49 4.42 -12.46
N PRO A 126 1.53 4.09 -11.69
CA PRO A 126 2.63 3.23 -12.15
C PRO A 126 2.17 1.81 -12.51
N TYR A 127 1.03 1.37 -11.98
CA TYR A 127 0.46 0.03 -12.15
C TYR A 127 -0.80 0.02 -13.01
N SER A 128 -1.03 1.10 -13.76
CA SER A 128 -2.16 1.28 -14.68
C SER A 128 -2.30 0.17 -15.71
N LEU A 129 -1.18 -0.41 -16.15
CA LEU A 129 -1.14 -1.50 -17.11
C LEU A 129 -1.80 -2.79 -16.61
N PHE A 130 -1.89 -3.03 -15.30
CA PHE A 130 -2.58 -4.20 -14.75
C PHE A 130 -4.10 -4.04 -14.71
N ALA A 131 -4.60 -2.80 -14.75
CA ALA A 131 -6.03 -2.53 -14.65
C ALA A 131 -6.82 -3.15 -15.82
N GLY A 132 -7.90 -3.83 -15.50
CA GLY A 132 -8.78 -4.51 -16.45
C GLY A 132 -8.15 -5.73 -17.12
N ARG A 133 -7.11 -6.33 -16.53
CA ARG A 133 -6.38 -7.46 -17.12
C ARG A 133 -6.09 -8.55 -16.10
N ASP A 134 -5.69 -9.69 -16.63
CA ASP A 134 -5.07 -10.74 -15.83
C ASP A 134 -3.58 -10.43 -15.66
N ALA A 135 -3.15 -10.26 -14.42
CA ALA A 135 -1.79 -9.92 -14.05
C ALA A 135 -1.02 -11.13 -13.50
N SER A 136 -1.58 -12.35 -13.57
CA SER A 136 -1.00 -13.52 -12.92
C SER A 136 0.43 -13.81 -13.36
N ARG A 137 0.68 -13.89 -14.67
CA ARG A 137 2.02 -14.14 -15.18
C ARG A 137 2.97 -12.98 -14.91
N ALA A 138 2.52 -11.74 -15.11
CA ALA A 138 3.32 -10.56 -14.84
C ALA A 138 3.75 -10.46 -13.37
N LEU A 139 2.88 -10.82 -12.42
CA LEU A 139 3.21 -10.85 -10.99
C LEU A 139 4.20 -11.97 -10.66
N ALA A 140 4.04 -13.14 -11.27
CA ALA A 140 4.98 -14.26 -11.11
C ALA A 140 6.40 -13.89 -11.57
N LEU A 141 6.50 -13.25 -12.73
CA LEU A 141 7.76 -12.83 -13.34
C LEU A 141 8.30 -11.49 -12.80
N MET A 142 7.51 -10.79 -11.96
CA MET A 142 7.77 -9.41 -11.55
C MET A 142 8.00 -8.46 -12.73
N SER A 143 7.24 -8.66 -13.81
CA SER A 143 7.37 -7.97 -15.09
C SER A 143 6.31 -6.88 -15.27
N PHE A 144 6.67 -5.84 -16.02
CA PHE A 144 5.74 -4.80 -16.49
C PHE A 144 5.50 -4.88 -18.00
N ASP A 145 5.97 -5.95 -18.65
CA ASP A 145 5.80 -6.13 -20.08
C ASP A 145 4.36 -6.51 -20.43
N LEU A 146 3.83 -5.87 -21.48
CA LEU A 146 2.46 -6.10 -21.94
C LEU A 146 2.20 -7.55 -22.39
N ASN A 147 3.26 -8.27 -22.80
CA ASN A 147 3.18 -9.67 -23.21
C ASN A 147 2.96 -10.61 -22.02
N ASP A 148 3.35 -10.20 -20.81
CA ASP A 148 3.19 -11.00 -19.60
C ASP A 148 1.84 -10.72 -18.90
N LEU A 149 1.02 -9.81 -19.42
CA LEU A 149 -0.33 -9.51 -18.91
C LEU A 149 -1.35 -10.55 -19.37
N THR A 150 -1.13 -11.77 -18.93
CA THR A 150 -1.92 -12.95 -19.23
C THR A 150 -2.12 -13.81 -17.97
N GLY A 151 -3.21 -14.58 -17.97
CA GLY A 151 -3.47 -15.63 -16.98
C GLY A 151 -2.74 -16.93 -17.27
N ASP A 152 -1.95 -16.99 -18.34
CA ASP A 152 -1.19 -18.19 -18.72
C ASP A 152 0.02 -18.40 -17.80
N LEU A 153 -0.05 -19.48 -17.03
CA LEU A 153 0.98 -19.90 -16.09
C LEU A 153 1.88 -20.99 -16.67
N GLU A 154 1.71 -21.36 -17.94
CA GLU A 154 2.58 -22.34 -18.58
C GLU A 154 4.03 -21.84 -18.70
N GLY A 155 4.98 -22.74 -18.47
CA GLY A 155 6.40 -22.46 -18.54
C GLY A 155 6.99 -21.69 -17.35
N LEU A 156 6.20 -21.37 -16.31
CA LEU A 156 6.71 -20.79 -15.07
C LEU A 156 7.41 -21.85 -14.20
N SER A 157 8.52 -21.46 -13.59
CA SER A 157 9.26 -22.24 -12.62
C SER A 157 8.53 -22.29 -11.26
N PRO A 158 8.85 -23.27 -10.39
CA PRO A 158 8.27 -23.36 -9.06
C PRO A 158 8.47 -22.08 -8.21
N ASP A 159 9.65 -21.45 -8.33
CA ASP A 159 9.99 -20.23 -7.58
C ASP A 159 9.13 -19.04 -8.04
N GLU A 160 8.87 -18.91 -9.34
CA GLU A 160 7.97 -17.87 -9.89
C GLU A 160 6.51 -18.10 -9.46
N LEU A 161 6.09 -19.36 -9.32
CA LEU A 161 4.76 -19.70 -8.81
C LEU A 161 4.61 -19.38 -7.31
N GLU A 162 5.68 -19.54 -6.52
CA GLU A 162 5.71 -19.13 -5.11
C GLU A 162 5.58 -17.60 -4.99
N VAL A 163 6.32 -16.85 -5.81
CA VAL A 163 6.18 -15.39 -5.90
C VAL A 163 4.73 -14.98 -6.23
N LEU A 164 4.09 -15.67 -7.19
CA LEU A 164 2.70 -15.40 -7.53
C LEU A 164 1.75 -15.69 -6.35
N GLN A 165 1.99 -16.77 -5.61
CA GLN A 165 1.20 -17.09 -4.43
C GLN A 165 1.31 -16.00 -3.36
N ASP A 166 2.53 -15.52 -3.08
CA ASP A 166 2.74 -14.41 -2.14
C ASP A 166 1.98 -13.15 -2.55
N TRP A 167 1.95 -12.84 -3.86
CA TRP A 167 1.18 -11.72 -4.39
C TRP A 167 -0.32 -11.93 -4.23
N GLU A 168 -0.81 -13.13 -4.53
CA GLU A 168 -2.22 -13.48 -4.36
C GLU A 168 -2.67 -13.28 -2.91
N GLU A 169 -1.88 -13.73 -1.93
CA GLU A 169 -2.17 -13.57 -0.50
C GLU A 169 -2.20 -12.09 -0.09
N LYS A 170 -1.20 -11.31 -0.50
CA LYS A 170 -1.18 -9.84 -0.26
C LYS A 170 -2.39 -9.14 -0.86
N PHE A 171 -2.86 -9.57 -2.03
CA PHE A 171 -4.04 -9.01 -2.66
C PHE A 171 -5.33 -9.40 -1.92
N LYS A 172 -5.44 -10.65 -1.44
CA LYS A 172 -6.58 -11.10 -0.62
C LYS A 172 -6.72 -10.33 0.69
N GLU A 173 -5.60 -9.99 1.32
CA GLU A 173 -5.61 -9.20 2.56
C GLU A 173 -6.02 -7.74 2.34
N ARG A 174 -5.64 -7.16 1.21
CA ARG A 174 -5.76 -5.72 0.95
C ARG A 174 -7.02 -5.34 0.15
N TYR A 175 -7.51 -6.24 -0.69
CA TYR A 175 -8.59 -5.96 -1.63
C TYR A 175 -9.69 -7.01 -1.55
N PRO A 176 -10.96 -6.60 -1.63
CA PRO A 176 -12.06 -7.54 -1.69
C PRO A 176 -12.05 -8.29 -3.02
N VAL A 177 -12.27 -9.60 -2.94
CA VAL A 177 -12.60 -10.44 -4.09
C VAL A 177 -14.03 -10.14 -4.51
N VAL A 178 -14.22 -9.83 -5.79
CA VAL A 178 -15.52 -9.44 -6.34
C VAL A 178 -16.03 -10.35 -7.45
N GLY A 179 -15.19 -11.25 -7.95
CA GLY A 179 -15.58 -12.15 -9.02
C GLY A 179 -14.52 -13.18 -9.34
N HIS A 180 -14.81 -14.01 -10.33
CA HIS A 180 -13.93 -15.06 -10.84
C HIS A 180 -13.87 -14.99 -12.37
N LEU A 181 -12.67 -15.15 -12.91
CA LEU A 181 -12.39 -15.26 -14.33
C LEU A 181 -12.33 -16.75 -14.68
N PRO A 182 -13.26 -17.27 -15.51
CA PRO A 182 -13.19 -18.67 -15.91
C PRO A 182 -11.87 -18.94 -16.63
N CYS A 183 -11.24 -20.06 -16.29
CA CYS A 183 -10.08 -20.54 -17.03
C CYS A 183 -10.54 -20.86 -18.46
N GLU A 184 -10.19 -19.98 -19.42
CA GLU A 184 -10.39 -20.27 -20.83
C GLU A 184 -9.47 -21.44 -21.19
N LYS A 185 -10.02 -22.65 -21.14
CA LYS A 185 -9.41 -23.80 -21.78
C LYS A 185 -9.28 -23.44 -23.25
N GLY A 186 -8.04 -23.22 -23.71
CA GLY A 186 -7.76 -22.92 -25.10
C GLY A 186 -8.51 -23.92 -26.00
N ASN A 187 -9.40 -23.41 -26.83
CA ASN A 187 -9.91 -24.16 -27.96
C ASN A 187 -8.72 -24.37 -28.92
N SER A 188 -8.09 -25.54 -28.84
CA SER A 188 -7.17 -26.03 -29.85
C SER A 188 -7.48 -27.48 -30.20
#